data_AF-A0ABD2WGM5-F1
#
_entry.id   AF-A0ABD2WGM5-F1
#
_cell.length_a   1.000
_cell.length_b   1.000
_cell.length_c   1.000
_cell.angle_alpha   90.00
_cell.angle_beta   90.00
_cell.angle_gamma   90.00
#
_symmetry.space_group_name_H-M   'P 1'
#
loop_
_entity.id
_entity.type
_entity.pdbx_description
1 polymer ?
#
loop_
_entity_poly.entity_id
_entity_poly.type
_entity_poly.pdbx_seq_one_letter_code
_entity_poly.pdbx_strand_id
1 'polypeptide(L)'
;MPFCCIPRFFVWLIASGFGIDCSSGSGNRVVRLLRRCCSCCSYACYDVVKKFTGASFVQVALRGNAGFLDASRASFGLRQRNQTKVAAVGQIVVIFYIFGITSTMLLSILLSSLIPAQSINEEDIKDMSFLLLVIWVIMNLSIFKLLGIAVDTILMCGLEDFEMNGGRSRFMPDNLKNVLM
;
A
#
# COMPACT_ATOMS: atom_id res chain seq x y z
N MET A 1 16.71 -10.45 -9.47
CA MET A 1 16.16 -11.19 -8.31
C MET A 1 17.25 -11.37 -7.26
N PRO A 2 17.25 -10.57 -6.17
CA PRO A 2 17.69 -11.08 -4.87
C PRO A 2 16.91 -10.42 -3.72
N PHE A 3 15.84 -11.04 -3.23
CA PHE A 3 15.08 -10.51 -2.06
C PHE A 3 14.83 -11.58 -0.96
N CYS A 4 15.50 -12.73 -1.02
CA CYS A 4 15.20 -13.86 -0.12
C CYS A 4 15.94 -13.84 1.24
N CYS A 5 16.93 -12.95 1.45
CA CYS A 5 17.75 -12.96 2.68
C CYS A 5 17.24 -12.06 3.80
N ILE A 6 16.41 -11.05 3.50
CA ILE A 6 15.87 -10.11 4.51
C ILE A 6 14.92 -10.79 5.54
N PRO A 7 14.06 -11.78 5.18
CA PRO A 7 13.13 -12.35 6.17
C PRO A 7 13.82 -13.21 7.26
N ARG A 8 15.03 -13.73 7.05
CA ARG A 8 15.77 -14.45 8.11
C ARG A 8 16.20 -13.53 9.24
N PHE A 9 16.56 -12.28 8.93
CA PHE A 9 17.02 -11.31 9.93
C PHE A 9 15.88 -10.85 10.86
N PHE A 10 14.69 -10.61 10.28
CA PHE A 10 13.51 -10.19 11.05
C PHE A 10 12.93 -11.31 11.92
N VAL A 11 12.95 -12.55 11.42
CA VAL A 11 12.56 -13.74 12.22
C VAL A 11 13.55 -13.98 13.36
N TRP A 12 14.85 -13.74 13.15
CA TRP A 12 15.85 -13.82 14.21
C TRP A 12 15.63 -12.73 15.28
N LEU A 13 15.29 -11.50 14.88
CA LEU A 13 15.05 -10.37 15.77
C LEU A 13 13.79 -10.56 16.65
N ILE A 14 12.71 -11.13 16.08
CA ILE A 14 11.50 -11.50 16.83
C ILE A 14 11.77 -12.71 17.75
N ALA A 15 12.56 -13.69 17.30
CA ALA A 15 12.94 -14.85 18.13
C ALA A 15 13.83 -14.46 19.32
N SER A 16 14.74 -13.50 19.15
CA SER A 16 15.55 -12.95 20.24
C SER A 16 14.74 -12.08 21.20
N GLY A 17 13.69 -11.39 20.74
CA GLY A 17 12.81 -10.57 21.59
C GLY A 17 11.88 -11.39 22.50
N PHE A 18 11.59 -12.65 22.15
CA PHE A 18 10.78 -13.57 22.94
C PHE A 18 11.58 -14.62 23.74
N GLY A 19 12.93 -14.57 23.70
CA GLY A 19 13.77 -15.50 24.46
C GLY A 19 13.63 -16.97 24.05
N ILE A 20 13.31 -17.25 22.78
CA ILE A 20 13.14 -18.63 22.29
C ILE A 20 14.47 -19.13 21.69
N ASP A 21 15.26 -19.80 22.51
CA ASP A 21 16.48 -20.49 22.07
C ASP A 21 16.13 -21.69 21.17
N CYS A 22 16.37 -21.54 19.87
CA CYS A 22 16.16 -22.58 18.86
C CYS A 22 17.27 -23.66 18.83
N SER A 23 17.86 -24.00 19.98
CA SER A 23 19.03 -24.90 20.08
C SER A 23 18.70 -26.35 20.50
N SER A 24 17.45 -26.79 20.45
CA SER A 24 17.18 -28.21 20.69
C SER A 24 16.06 -28.76 19.82
N GLY A 25 16.44 -29.75 19.01
CA GLY A 25 15.58 -30.54 18.14
C GLY A 25 14.58 -31.40 18.92
N SER A 26 13.66 -30.76 19.63
CA SER A 26 12.47 -31.41 20.17
C SER A 26 11.31 -31.20 19.20
N GLY A 27 10.76 -32.32 18.71
CA GLY A 27 9.77 -32.40 17.65
C GLY A 27 8.37 -31.89 18.01
N ASN A 28 8.26 -30.76 18.71
CA ASN A 28 6.97 -30.23 19.14
C ASN A 28 6.13 -29.77 17.93
N ARG A 29 4.91 -30.30 17.85
CA ARG A 29 3.93 -30.03 16.79
C ARG A 29 3.65 -28.53 16.65
N VAL A 30 3.71 -27.80 17.77
CA VAL A 30 3.58 -26.35 17.88
C VAL A 30 4.71 -25.60 17.18
N VAL A 31 5.98 -26.00 17.36
CA VAL A 31 7.13 -25.35 16.70
C VAL A 31 7.11 -25.61 15.20
N ARG A 32 6.70 -26.81 14.76
CA ARG A 32 6.49 -27.12 13.33
C ARG A 32 5.33 -26.31 12.73
N LEU A 33 4.22 -26.16 13.45
CA LEU A 33 3.07 -25.35 13.01
C LEU A 33 3.45 -23.86 12.91
N LEU A 34 4.15 -23.34 13.92
CA LEU A 34 4.63 -21.96 13.95
C LEU A 34 5.63 -21.68 12.81
N ARG A 35 6.52 -22.64 12.50
CA ARG A 35 7.46 -22.54 11.37
C ARG A 35 6.77 -22.59 10.00
N ARG A 36 5.68 -23.37 9.87
CA ARG A 36 4.84 -23.45 8.66
C ARG A 36 4.02 -22.17 8.46
N CYS A 37 3.44 -21.64 9.55
CA CYS A 37 2.79 -20.33 9.54
C CYS A 37 3.78 -19.21 9.21
N CYS A 38 4.98 -19.15 9.82
CA CYS A 38 5.98 -18.13 9.50
C CYS A 38 6.49 -18.19 8.05
N SER A 39 6.58 -19.38 7.45
CA SER A 39 6.98 -19.51 6.03
C SER A 39 5.91 -18.95 5.09
N CYS A 40 4.63 -19.24 5.32
CA CYS A 40 3.51 -18.70 4.53
C CYS A 40 3.21 -17.22 4.83
N CYS A 41 3.41 -16.78 6.07
CA CYS A 41 3.14 -15.42 6.51
C CYS A 41 4.29 -14.45 6.23
N SER A 42 5.44 -14.91 5.72
CA SER A 42 6.58 -14.04 5.46
C SER A 42 6.26 -12.90 4.48
N TYR A 43 5.49 -13.18 3.42
CA TYR A 43 5.05 -12.17 2.46
C TYR A 43 3.98 -11.22 3.04
N ALA A 44 2.99 -11.77 3.74
CA ALA A 44 1.94 -10.97 4.37
C ALA A 44 2.49 -10.08 5.49
N CYS A 45 3.39 -10.62 6.31
CA CYS A 45 4.08 -9.88 7.37
C CYS A 45 4.97 -8.78 6.78
N TYR A 46 5.67 -9.06 5.67
CA TYR A 46 6.45 -8.06 4.96
C TYR A 46 5.58 -6.89 4.46
N ASP A 47 4.43 -7.19 3.84
CA ASP A 47 3.53 -6.15 3.33
C ASP A 47 2.91 -5.31 4.47
N VAL A 48 2.58 -5.97 5.57
CA VAL A 48 2.07 -5.34 6.78
C VAL A 48 3.13 -4.43 7.42
N VAL A 49 4.37 -4.90 7.60
CA VAL A 49 5.49 -4.11 8.13
C VAL A 49 5.79 -2.91 7.22
N LYS A 50 5.75 -3.08 5.91
CA LYS A 50 5.96 -1.98 4.97
C LYS A 50 4.89 -0.89 5.08
N LYS A 51 3.63 -1.29 5.24
CA LYS A 51 2.51 -0.37 5.50
C LYS A 51 2.66 0.32 6.85
N PHE A 52 3.15 -0.38 7.87
CA PHE A 52 3.44 0.18 9.19
C PHE A 52 4.50 1.27 9.12
N THR A 53 5.63 1.01 8.46
CA THR A 53 6.72 1.98 8.34
C THR A 53 6.27 3.25 7.61
N GLY A 54 5.45 3.12 6.56
CA GLY A 54 4.90 4.28 5.85
C GLY A 54 3.97 5.13 6.73
N ALA A 55 3.03 4.50 7.43
CA ALA A 55 2.09 5.20 8.31
C ALA A 55 2.81 5.87 9.50
N SER A 56 3.80 5.20 10.09
CA SER A 56 4.57 5.78 11.20
C SER A 56 5.37 7.01 10.79
N PHE A 57 5.92 7.06 9.56
CA PHE A 57 6.59 8.27 9.08
C PHE A 57 5.64 9.46 8.97
N VAL A 58 4.42 9.24 8.49
CA VAL A 58 3.38 10.29 8.44
C VAL A 58 3.04 10.78 9.85
N GLN A 59 2.85 9.87 10.80
CA GLN A 59 2.55 10.22 12.19
C GLN A 59 3.68 10.99 12.88
N VAL A 60 4.93 10.61 12.62
CA VAL A 60 6.11 11.32 13.14
C VAL A 60 6.16 12.73 12.57
N ALA A 61 5.87 12.90 11.27
CA ALA A 61 5.82 14.21 10.64
C ALA A 61 4.71 15.10 11.21
N LEU A 62 3.57 14.52 11.61
CA LEU A 62 2.43 15.27 12.18
C LEU A 62 2.62 15.63 13.65
N ARG A 63 3.12 14.71 14.49
CA ARG A 63 3.22 14.90 15.95
C ARG A 63 4.59 15.38 16.44
N GLY A 64 5.63 15.33 15.60
CA GLY A 64 6.96 15.88 15.85
C GLY A 64 7.80 15.23 16.97
N ASN A 65 7.20 14.53 17.94
CA ASN A 65 7.87 14.27 19.24
C ASN A 65 7.79 12.82 19.78
N ALA A 66 7.41 11.82 18.98
CA ALA A 66 7.33 10.42 19.44
C ALA A 66 8.37 9.52 18.75
N GLY A 67 8.91 8.55 19.50
CA GLY A 67 9.75 7.49 18.92
C GLY A 67 8.99 6.72 17.83
N PHE A 68 9.71 6.20 16.84
CA PHE A 68 9.13 5.51 15.68
C PHE A 68 8.12 4.41 16.06
N LEU A 69 8.43 3.66 17.12
CA LEU A 69 7.56 2.61 17.65
C LEU A 69 6.27 3.15 18.25
N ASP A 70 6.33 4.24 19.01
CA ASP A 70 5.14 4.86 19.61
C ASP A 70 4.24 5.49 18.54
N ALA A 71 4.87 6.14 17.55
CA ALA A 71 4.17 6.67 16.38
C ALA A 71 3.45 5.54 15.63
N SER A 72 4.15 4.43 15.34
CA SER A 72 3.55 3.27 14.65
C SER A 72 2.36 2.67 15.41
N ARG A 73 2.45 2.59 16.74
CA ARG A 73 1.39 2.05 17.60
C ARG A 73 0.16 2.97 17.64
N ALA A 74 0.38 4.28 17.70
CA ALA A 74 -0.69 5.28 17.66
C ALA A 74 -1.44 5.23 16.32
N SER A 75 -0.72 5.23 15.20
CA SER A 75 -1.29 5.15 13.86
C SER A 75 -2.11 3.89 13.63
N PHE A 76 -1.63 2.75 14.13
CA PHE A 76 -2.36 1.50 14.04
C PHE A 76 -3.64 1.51 14.88
N GLY A 77 -3.58 2.03 16.10
CA GLY A 77 -4.75 2.18 16.96
C GLY A 77 -5.83 3.03 16.30
N LEU A 78 -5.43 4.15 15.68
CA LEU A 78 -6.30 5.02 14.88
C LEU A 78 -6.97 4.26 13.72
N ARG A 79 -6.17 3.54 12.92
CA ARG A 79 -6.67 2.80 11.76
C ARG A 79 -7.58 1.64 12.15
N GLN A 80 -7.28 0.95 13.25
CA GLN A 80 -8.08 -0.19 13.72
C GLN A 80 -9.44 0.24 14.29
N ARG A 81 -9.49 1.35 15.04
CA ARG A 81 -10.73 1.89 15.60
C ARG A 81 -11.69 2.39 14.50
N ASN A 82 -11.14 2.92 13.42
CA ASN A 82 -11.92 3.48 12.31
C ASN A 82 -11.82 2.63 11.03
N GLN A 83 -11.55 1.32 11.16
CA GLN A 83 -11.34 0.41 10.04
C GLN A 83 -12.53 0.34 9.06
N THR A 84 -13.76 0.49 9.56
CA THR A 84 -14.98 0.48 8.73
C THR A 84 -15.01 1.65 7.76
N LYS A 85 -14.66 2.85 8.25
CA LYS A 85 -14.59 4.08 7.45
C LYS A 85 -13.46 4.03 6.44
N VAL A 86 -12.31 3.53 6.87
CA VAL A 86 -11.15 3.34 5.98
C VAL A 86 -11.46 2.31 4.89
N ALA A 87 -12.17 1.23 5.21
CA ALA A 87 -12.60 0.24 4.22
C ALA A 87 -13.59 0.80 3.21
N ALA A 88 -14.56 1.62 3.66
CA ALA A 88 -15.53 2.27 2.77
C ALA A 88 -14.83 3.19 1.74
N VAL A 89 -13.91 4.05 2.20
CA VAL A 89 -13.13 4.87 1.27
C VAL A 89 -12.21 4.01 0.39
N GLY A 90 -11.63 2.94 0.95
CA GLY A 90 -10.84 1.99 0.19
C GLY A 90 -11.59 1.41 -1.01
N GLN A 91 -12.88 1.09 -0.87
CA GLN A 91 -13.69 0.61 -1.99
C GLN A 91 -13.90 1.67 -3.06
N ILE A 92 -14.14 2.93 -2.67
CA ILE A 92 -14.27 4.04 -3.61
C ILE A 92 -12.96 4.23 -4.39
N VAL A 93 -11.81 4.20 -3.71
CA VAL A 93 -10.50 4.33 -4.35
C VAL A 93 -10.23 3.19 -5.35
N VAL A 94 -10.65 1.96 -5.03
CA VAL A 94 -10.54 0.82 -5.96
C VAL A 94 -11.39 1.06 -7.22
N ILE A 95 -12.60 1.61 -7.08
CA ILE A 95 -13.45 1.95 -8.23
C ILE A 95 -12.76 3.02 -9.10
N PHE A 96 -12.20 4.07 -8.49
CA PHE A 96 -11.44 5.10 -9.21
C PHE A 96 -10.20 4.54 -9.91
N TYR A 97 -9.50 3.59 -9.29
CA TYR A 97 -8.36 2.92 -9.90
C TYR A 97 -8.75 2.13 -11.15
N ILE A 98 -9.83 1.34 -11.05
CA ILE A 98 -10.36 0.57 -12.19
C ILE A 98 -10.84 1.51 -13.30
N PHE A 99 -11.58 2.56 -12.96
CA PHE A 99 -12.05 3.54 -13.93
C PHE A 99 -10.89 4.29 -14.61
N GLY A 100 -9.88 4.68 -13.84
CA GLY A 100 -8.68 5.33 -14.36
C GLY A 100 -7.92 4.43 -15.34
N ILE A 101 -7.69 3.17 -15.01
CA ILE A 101 -6.98 2.24 -15.90
C ILE A 101 -7.79 1.94 -17.16
N THR A 102 -9.10 1.70 -17.02
CA THR A 102 -9.96 1.38 -18.15
C THR A 102 -10.09 2.57 -19.11
N SER A 103 -10.25 3.78 -18.58
CA SER A 103 -10.31 5.01 -19.41
C SER A 103 -9.00 5.28 -20.14
N THR A 104 -7.84 5.14 -19.49
CA THR A 104 -6.54 5.33 -20.15
C THR A 104 -6.27 4.24 -21.19
N MET A 105 -6.68 2.99 -20.95
CA MET A 105 -6.61 1.91 -21.95
C MET A 105 -7.44 2.26 -23.19
N LEU A 106 -8.71 2.64 -22.99
CA LEU A 106 -9.62 2.98 -24.09
C LEU A 106 -9.08 4.15 -24.92
N LEU A 107 -8.58 5.19 -24.24
CA LEU A 107 -8.00 6.35 -24.92
C LEU A 107 -6.75 5.97 -25.73
N SER A 108 -5.90 5.08 -25.21
CA SER A 108 -4.73 4.59 -25.94
C SER A 108 -5.09 3.78 -27.17
N ILE A 109 -6.12 2.93 -27.10
CA ILE A 109 -6.63 2.17 -28.26
C ILE A 109 -7.21 3.13 -29.31
N LEU A 110 -8.01 4.11 -28.88
CA LEU A 110 -8.59 5.12 -29.77
C LEU A 110 -7.50 5.95 -30.46
N LEU A 111 -6.47 6.41 -29.72
CA LEU A 111 -5.35 7.13 -30.30
C LEU A 111 -4.59 6.28 -31.33
N SER A 112 -4.35 5.00 -31.02
CA SER A 112 -3.70 4.07 -31.94
C SER A 112 -4.50 3.84 -33.21
N SER A 113 -5.85 3.85 -33.12
CA SER A 113 -6.72 3.68 -34.29
C SER A 113 -6.82 4.92 -35.18
N LEU A 114 -6.45 6.09 -34.66
CA LEU A 114 -6.52 7.37 -35.38
C LEU A 114 -5.25 7.67 -36.18
N ILE A 115 -4.15 6.94 -35.92
CA ILE A 115 -2.90 7.04 -36.68
C ILE A 115 -3.14 6.35 -38.04
N PRO A 116 -3.04 7.07 -39.17
CA PRO A 116 -3.30 6.49 -40.47
C PRO A 116 -2.24 5.40 -40.77
N ALA A 117 -2.69 4.14 -40.82
CA ALA A 117 -1.86 2.97 -41.13
C ALA A 117 -1.27 2.96 -42.56
N GLN A 118 -1.50 4.02 -43.34
CA GLN A 118 -1.18 4.08 -44.77
C GLN A 118 0.21 4.63 -45.09
N SER A 119 0.95 5.14 -44.09
CA SER A 119 2.26 5.80 -44.31
C SER A 119 3.43 5.17 -43.56
N ILE A 120 3.25 4.02 -42.91
CA ILE A 120 4.25 3.41 -42.02
C ILE A 120 4.33 1.91 -42.31
N ASN A 121 5.54 1.35 -42.42
CA ASN A 121 5.74 -0.09 -42.61
C ASN A 121 5.14 -0.89 -41.43
N GLU A 122 4.59 -2.08 -41.69
CA GLU A 122 3.96 -2.91 -40.65
C GLU A 122 4.91 -3.27 -39.49
N GLU A 123 6.21 -3.39 -39.77
CA GLU A 123 7.24 -3.66 -38.76
C GLU A 123 7.44 -2.46 -37.81
N ASP A 124 7.51 -1.24 -38.36
CA ASP A 124 7.67 0.00 -37.58
C ASP A 124 6.43 0.29 -36.71
N ILE A 125 5.23 -0.08 -37.18
CA ILE A 125 3.97 0.05 -36.41
C ILE A 125 3.97 -0.88 -35.20
N LYS A 126 4.50 -2.09 -35.34
CA LYS A 126 4.54 -3.08 -34.26
C LYS A 126 5.51 -2.68 -33.15
N ASP A 127 6.67 -2.14 -33.51
CA ASP A 127 7.66 -1.65 -32.55
C ASP A 127 7.16 -0.39 -31.81
N MET A 128 6.52 0.53 -32.53
CA MET A 128 5.94 1.73 -31.93
C MET A 128 4.77 1.41 -30.99
N SER A 129 3.88 0.49 -31.37
CA SER A 129 2.76 0.07 -30.51
C SER A 129 3.23 -0.66 -29.26
N PHE A 130 4.28 -1.49 -29.36
CA PHE A 130 4.90 -2.14 -28.20
C PHE A 130 5.53 -1.11 -27.26
N LEU A 131 6.27 -0.13 -27.78
CA LEU A 131 6.90 0.93 -26.99
C LEU A 131 5.85 1.81 -26.28
N LEU A 132 4.76 2.18 -26.96
CA LEU A 132 3.64 2.91 -26.37
C LEU A 132 2.96 2.11 -25.25
N LEU A 133 2.79 0.80 -25.43
CA LEU A 133 2.23 -0.07 -24.39
C LEU A 133 3.13 -0.13 -23.16
N VAL A 134 4.44 -0.25 -23.33
CA VAL A 134 5.40 -0.26 -22.21
C VAL A 134 5.36 1.07 -21.43
N ILE A 135 5.37 2.20 -22.13
CA ILE A 135 5.27 3.53 -21.51
C ILE A 135 3.94 3.66 -20.76
N TRP A 136 2.84 3.23 -21.38
CA TRP A 136 1.53 3.25 -20.77
C TRP A 136 1.49 2.43 -19.47
N VAL A 137 2.02 1.21 -19.46
CA VAL A 137 2.07 0.37 -18.25
C VAL A 137 2.87 1.04 -17.14
N ILE A 138 4.04 1.58 -17.44
CA ILE A 138 4.92 2.23 -16.43
C ILE A 138 4.24 3.48 -15.86
N MET A 139 3.63 4.30 -16.71
CA MET A 139 2.93 5.52 -16.29
C MET A 139 1.72 5.18 -15.40
N ASN A 140 0.87 4.24 -15.81
CA ASN A 140 -0.30 3.88 -15.02
C ASN A 140 0.13 3.25 -13.67
N LEU A 141 1.08 2.32 -13.67
CA LEU A 141 1.56 1.70 -12.43
C LEU A 141 2.15 2.72 -11.44
N SER A 142 2.91 3.70 -11.92
CA SER A 142 3.54 4.71 -11.07
C SER A 142 2.54 5.73 -10.54
N ILE A 143 1.72 6.32 -11.41
CA ILE A 143 0.75 7.37 -11.06
C ILE A 143 -0.29 6.84 -10.08
N PHE A 144 -0.88 5.68 -10.35
CA PHE A 144 -1.92 5.16 -9.47
C PHE A 144 -1.38 4.65 -8.14
N LYS A 145 -0.14 4.15 -8.11
CA LYS A 145 0.51 3.81 -6.84
C LYS A 145 0.73 5.05 -5.98
N LEU A 146 1.15 6.16 -6.58
CA LEU A 146 1.27 7.44 -5.89
C LEU A 146 -0.10 7.93 -5.40
N LEU A 147 -1.14 7.79 -6.21
CA LEU A 147 -2.51 8.14 -5.83
C LEU A 147 -2.99 7.33 -4.62
N GLY A 148 -2.74 6.02 -4.60
CA GLY A 148 -3.10 5.17 -3.46
C GLY A 148 -2.43 5.62 -2.16
N ILE A 149 -1.13 5.93 -2.21
CA ILE A 149 -0.38 6.45 -1.06
C ILE A 149 -0.94 7.80 -0.62
N ALA A 150 -1.21 8.72 -1.56
CA ALA A 150 -1.72 10.05 -1.26
C ALA A 150 -3.12 10.00 -0.61
N VAL A 151 -4.01 9.12 -1.07
CA VAL A 151 -5.33 8.97 -0.44
C VAL A 151 -5.18 8.38 0.96
N ASP A 152 -4.33 7.37 1.14
CA ASP A 152 -4.05 6.78 2.45
C ASP A 152 -3.52 7.82 3.45
N THR A 153 -2.60 8.71 3.02
CA THR A 153 -2.05 9.76 3.90
C THR A 153 -3.08 10.83 4.24
N ILE A 154 -3.89 11.31 3.27
CA ILE A 154 -4.95 12.29 3.53
C ILE A 154 -5.98 11.74 4.53
N LEU A 155 -6.38 10.48 4.36
CA LEU A 155 -7.30 9.81 5.28
C LEU A 155 -6.72 9.72 6.69
N MET A 156 -5.44 9.39 6.79
CA MET A 156 -4.73 9.32 8.07
C MET A 156 -4.68 10.69 8.75
N CYS A 157 -4.34 11.76 8.02
CA CYS A 157 -4.36 13.13 8.53
C CYS A 157 -5.76 13.55 9.01
N GLY A 158 -6.82 13.24 8.25
CA GLY A 158 -8.19 13.58 8.63
C GLY A 158 -8.69 12.82 9.86
N LEU A 159 -8.31 11.55 9.99
CA LEU A 159 -8.61 10.74 11.17
C LEU A 159 -7.90 11.27 12.43
N GLU A 160 -6.66 11.71 12.28
CA GLU A 160 -5.90 12.33 13.37
C GLU A 160 -6.51 13.68 13.80
N ASP A 161 -6.90 14.53 12.86
CA ASP A 161 -7.58 15.80 13.17
C ASP A 161 -8.90 15.57 13.94
N PHE A 162 -9.64 14.52 13.56
CA PHE A 162 -10.88 14.13 14.24
C PHE A 162 -10.64 13.67 15.69
N GLU A 163 -9.58 12.89 15.95
CA GLU A 163 -9.25 12.42 17.31
C GLU A 163 -8.68 13.54 18.17
N MET A 164 -7.83 14.42 17.62
CA MET A 164 -7.26 15.56 18.33
C MET A 164 -8.33 16.58 18.79
N ASN A 165 -9.37 16.77 17.99
CA ASN A 165 -10.43 17.74 18.27
C ASN A 165 -11.68 17.13 18.91
N GLY A 166 -11.58 15.94 19.51
CA GLY A 166 -12.68 15.34 20.27
C GLY A 166 -13.91 14.98 19.44
N GLY A 167 -13.72 14.57 18.19
CA GLY A 167 -14.80 14.18 17.28
C GLY A 167 -15.32 15.31 16.40
N ARG A 168 -14.59 16.42 16.28
CA ARG A 168 -14.87 17.49 15.32
C ARG A 168 -13.73 17.57 14.31
N SER A 169 -14.04 17.56 13.03
CA SER A 169 -13.05 17.94 12.03
C SER A 169 -13.01 19.46 11.90
N ARG A 170 -11.81 20.05 11.93
CA ARG A 170 -11.61 21.49 11.68
C ARG A 170 -10.96 21.74 10.32
N PHE A 171 -10.10 20.83 9.86
CA PHE A 171 -9.34 21.00 8.63
C PHE A 171 -9.70 20.00 7.52
N MET A 172 -10.59 19.04 7.79
CA MET A 172 -11.07 18.09 6.78
C MET A 172 -12.17 18.74 5.92
N PRO A 173 -12.10 18.59 4.58
CA PRO A 173 -13.13 19.11 3.69
C PRO A 173 -14.47 18.42 3.91
N ASP A 174 -15.57 19.16 3.76
CA ASP A 174 -16.94 18.69 4.04
C ASP A 174 -17.31 17.45 3.20
N ASN A 175 -16.85 17.40 1.95
CA ASN A 175 -17.06 16.24 1.08
C ASN A 175 -16.46 14.95 1.66
N LEU A 176 -15.26 15.04 2.23
CA LEU A 176 -14.61 13.87 2.83
C LEU A 176 -15.26 13.53 4.17
N LYS A 177 -15.73 14.54 4.91
CA LYS A 177 -16.46 14.36 6.17
C LYS A 177 -17.76 13.58 5.94
N ASN A 178 -18.52 13.92 4.90
CA ASN A 178 -19.76 13.24 4.52
C ASN A 178 -19.53 11.79 4.06
N VAL A 179 -18.34 11.46 3.58
CA VAL A 179 -17.98 10.08 3.21
C VAL A 179 -17.52 9.28 4.43
N LEU A 180 -16.99 9.94 5.47
CA LEU A 180 -16.49 9.29 6.69
C LEU A 180 -17.49 9.24 7.86
N MET A 181 -18.56 10.03 7.84
CA MET A 181 -19.56 10.16 8.93
C MET A 181 -20.95 9.88 8.42
#